data_AF-A0A3A6P0Z0-F1
#
_entry.id   AF-A0A3A6P0Z0-F1
#
_cell.length_a   1.000
_cell.length_b   1.000
_cell.length_c   1.000
_cell.angle_alpha   90.00
_cell.angle_beta   90.00
_cell.angle_gamma   90.00
#
_symmetry.space_group_name_H-M   'P 1'
#
loop_
_entity.id
_entity.type
_entity.pdbx_description
1 polymer ?
#
loop_
_entity_poly.entity_id
_entity_poly.type
_entity_poly.pdbx_seq_one_letter_code
_entity_poly.pdbx_strand_id
1 'polypeptide(L)'
;MFRDALVKTLFCILMASVVLQGCSNVGKSYSEINPERAEKEVKRANGYYHLKKKVAPGTAKLILRSEGAGHPASFSYRIAQSKCEKFERIGTAAYTGSGQLLPWIAKMTRGASNAMGAKGFLSYSAEPGKPIQIQGDGFSSSSVAGGVRTVKCGPVTSEFVPQEGRAYLVQFLWEGDTCRQVVSDASDPDKPVALNADKLTTCVN
;
A
#
# COMPACT_ATOMS: atom_id res chain seq x y z
N MET A 1 -50.71 16.13 27.14
CA MET A 1 -51.11 14.95 26.34
C MET A 1 -50.66 15.03 24.87
N PHE A 2 -50.47 16.21 24.25
CA PHE A 2 -50.01 16.34 22.84
C PHE A 2 -48.49 16.24 22.60
N ARG A 3 -47.66 16.33 23.65
CA ARG A 3 -46.18 16.36 23.53
C ARG A 3 -45.55 14.96 23.37
N ASP A 4 -46.20 13.92 23.89
CA ASP A 4 -45.65 12.56 23.92
C ASP A 4 -45.85 11.78 22.61
N ALA A 5 -46.87 12.14 21.83
CA ALA A 5 -47.10 11.55 20.51
C ALA A 5 -46.05 12.00 19.49
N LEU A 6 -45.68 13.29 19.50
CA LEU A 6 -44.73 13.86 18.54
C LEU A 6 -43.31 13.31 18.74
N VAL A 7 -42.90 13.10 20.00
CA VAL A 7 -41.58 12.54 20.34
C VAL A 7 -41.47 11.07 19.92
N LYS A 8 -42.53 10.28 20.09
CA LYS A 8 -42.56 8.86 19.69
C LYS A 8 -42.55 8.69 18.16
N THR A 9 -43.23 9.56 17.43
CA THR A 9 -43.22 9.53 15.96
C THR A 9 -41.87 9.95 15.38
N LEU A 10 -41.21 10.98 15.95
CA LEU A 10 -39.84 11.35 15.55
C LEU A 10 -38.83 10.23 15.83
N PHE A 11 -38.96 9.53 16.96
CA PHE A 11 -38.06 8.43 17.34
C PHE A 11 -38.22 7.21 16.41
N CYS A 12 -39.44 6.91 15.96
CA CYS A 12 -39.68 5.84 14.98
C CYS A 12 -39.12 6.16 13.59
N ILE A 13 -39.18 7.42 13.16
CA ILE A 13 -38.62 7.87 11.87
C ILE A 13 -37.08 7.84 11.90
N LEU A 14 -36.47 8.26 13.01
CA LEU A 14 -35.02 8.17 13.21
C LEU A 14 -34.52 6.72 13.22
N MET A 15 -35.24 5.79 13.85
CA MET A 15 -34.86 4.37 13.87
C MET A 15 -35.07 3.69 12.50
N ALA A 16 -36.13 4.02 11.76
CA ALA A 16 -36.34 3.51 10.41
C ALA A 16 -35.24 3.96 9.42
N SER A 17 -34.72 5.18 9.59
CA SER A 17 -33.65 5.73 8.76
C SER A 17 -32.32 4.98 8.93
N VAL A 18 -32.00 4.57 10.18
CA VAL A 18 -30.78 3.82 10.50
C VAL A 18 -30.88 2.37 9.98
N VAL A 19 -32.05 1.75 10.04
CA VAL A 19 -32.27 0.39 9.55
C VAL A 19 -32.23 0.33 8.02
N LEU A 20 -32.80 1.31 7.32
CA LEU A 20 -32.78 1.36 5.84
C LEU A 20 -31.36 1.60 5.28
N GLN A 21 -30.55 2.44 5.94
CA GLN A 21 -29.13 2.61 5.57
C GLN A 21 -28.28 1.37 5.86
N GLY A 22 -28.66 0.54 6.84
CA GLY A 22 -28.00 -0.73 7.14
C GLY A 22 -28.18 -1.78 6.03
N CYS A 23 -29.38 -1.87 5.46
CA CYS A 23 -29.71 -2.86 4.42
C CYS A 23 -29.14 -2.50 3.03
N SER A 24 -29.04 -1.22 2.67
CA SER A 24 -28.53 -0.78 1.35
C SER A 24 -27.02 -0.96 1.15
N ASN A 25 -26.30 -1.34 2.21
CA ASN A 25 -24.84 -1.46 2.24
C ASN A 25 -24.35 -2.90 2.40
N VAL A 26 -25.27 -3.88 2.51
CA VAL A 26 -24.90 -5.30 2.54
C VAL A 26 -24.22 -5.67 1.22
N GLY A 27 -23.00 -6.19 1.30
CA GLY A 27 -22.20 -6.59 0.14
C GLY A 27 -21.38 -5.46 -0.52
N LYS A 28 -21.51 -4.21 -0.07
CA LYS A 28 -20.72 -3.08 -0.58
C LYS A 28 -19.39 -2.94 0.16
N SER A 29 -18.33 -2.66 -0.58
CA SER A 29 -17.03 -2.23 -0.07
C SER A 29 -17.12 -0.84 0.58
N TYR A 30 -16.16 -0.50 1.44
CA TYR A 30 -16.15 0.80 2.08
C TYR A 30 -16.05 1.96 1.10
N SER A 31 -15.34 1.78 -0.02
CA SER A 31 -15.28 2.75 -1.12
C SER A 31 -16.62 2.99 -1.80
N GLU A 32 -17.53 2.02 -1.82
CA GLU A 32 -18.89 2.18 -2.36
C GLU A 32 -19.83 2.84 -1.35
N ILE A 33 -19.56 2.67 -0.05
CA ILE A 33 -20.36 3.27 1.03
C ILE A 33 -19.96 4.74 1.26
N ASN A 34 -18.66 5.04 1.25
CA ASN A 34 -18.13 6.37 1.49
C ASN A 34 -16.81 6.59 0.71
N PRO A 35 -16.89 7.00 -0.57
CA PRO A 35 -15.73 7.09 -1.45
C PRO A 35 -14.68 8.10 -0.97
N GLU A 36 -15.11 9.30 -0.54
CA GLU A 36 -14.20 10.35 -0.09
C GLU A 36 -13.39 9.91 1.14
N ARG A 37 -14.06 9.31 2.13
CA ARG A 37 -13.39 8.85 3.33
C ARG A 37 -12.50 7.65 3.03
N ALA A 38 -12.95 6.72 2.19
CA ALA A 38 -12.14 5.59 1.73
C ALA A 38 -10.85 6.05 1.06
N GLU A 39 -10.90 7.04 0.15
CA GLU A 39 -9.73 7.61 -0.51
C GLU A 39 -8.75 8.23 0.51
N LYS A 40 -9.28 9.00 1.47
CA LYS A 40 -8.46 9.59 2.53
C LYS A 40 -7.77 8.52 3.37
N GLU A 41 -8.43 7.39 3.63
CA GLU A 41 -7.83 6.27 4.35
C GLU A 41 -6.74 5.57 3.54
N VAL A 42 -6.96 5.37 2.24
CA VAL A 42 -5.93 4.86 1.30
C VAL A 42 -4.70 5.74 1.33
N LYS A 43 -4.86 7.07 1.13
CA LYS A 43 -3.76 8.04 1.17
C LYS A 43 -3.01 8.03 2.50
N ARG A 44 -3.70 7.83 3.62
CA ARG A 44 -3.07 7.71 4.94
C ARG A 44 -2.26 6.42 5.08
N ALA A 45 -2.75 5.32 4.52
CA ALA A 45 -2.16 3.99 4.70
C ALA A 45 -1.04 3.65 3.71
N ASN A 46 -0.98 4.33 2.55
CA ASN A 46 -0.11 3.96 1.42
C ASN A 46 1.10 4.89 1.22
N GLY A 47 1.38 5.78 2.18
CA GLY A 47 2.53 6.68 2.15
C GLY A 47 2.35 7.97 1.35
N TYR A 48 1.15 8.24 0.80
CA TYR A 48 0.89 9.46 0.01
C TYR A 48 1.28 10.75 0.74
N TYR A 49 0.88 10.92 2.01
CA TYR A 49 1.25 12.13 2.76
C TYR A 49 2.76 12.21 3.08
N HIS A 50 3.50 11.10 3.02
CA HIS A 50 4.95 11.10 3.17
C HIS A 50 5.66 11.59 1.90
N LEU A 51 5.08 11.31 0.73
CA LEU A 51 5.53 11.87 -0.56
C LEU A 51 5.39 13.40 -0.57
N LYS A 52 4.29 13.95 -0.01
CA LYS A 52 4.08 15.41 0.09
C LYS A 52 5.02 16.13 1.06
N LYS A 53 5.66 15.43 2.00
CA LYS A 53 6.60 16.05 2.93
C LYS A 53 7.86 16.47 2.18
N LYS A 54 8.39 17.66 2.51
CA LYS A 54 9.70 18.14 2.03
C LYS A 54 10.75 17.03 2.16
N VAL A 55 11.54 16.84 1.11
CA VAL A 55 12.70 15.93 1.10
C VAL A 55 13.86 16.62 1.81
N ALA A 56 14.65 15.86 2.57
CA ALA A 56 15.79 16.43 3.27
C ALA A 56 16.83 16.93 2.24
N PRO A 57 17.55 18.03 2.51
CA PRO A 57 18.63 18.48 1.64
C PRO A 57 19.67 17.37 1.41
N GLY A 58 20.18 17.24 0.18
CA GLY A 58 21.14 16.20 -0.17
C GLY A 58 20.56 14.77 -0.25
N THR A 59 19.24 14.59 -0.19
CA THR A 59 18.62 13.25 -0.30
C THR A 59 17.52 13.17 -1.35
N ALA A 60 17.16 11.93 -1.69
CA ALA A 60 15.93 11.58 -2.39
C ALA A 60 15.09 10.67 -1.50
N LYS A 61 13.76 10.76 -1.60
CA LYS A 61 12.84 9.95 -0.79
C LYS A 61 12.25 8.82 -1.62
N LEU A 62 12.26 7.61 -1.10
CA LEU A 62 11.56 6.47 -1.68
C LEU A 62 10.45 6.04 -0.72
N ILE A 63 9.23 5.88 -1.25
CA ILE A 63 8.14 5.18 -0.58
C ILE A 63 7.96 3.84 -1.26
N LEU A 64 8.05 2.75 -0.51
CA LEU A 64 7.90 1.39 -1.03
C LEU A 64 6.62 0.78 -0.48
N ARG A 65 5.80 0.18 -1.34
CA ARG A 65 4.54 -0.45 -0.92
C ARG A 65 4.18 -1.67 -1.78
N SER A 66 3.45 -2.59 -1.15
CA SER A 66 2.85 -3.74 -1.81
C SER A 66 1.40 -3.40 -2.17
N GLU A 67 0.97 -3.74 -3.37
CA GLU A 67 -0.42 -3.64 -3.83
C GLU A 67 -0.83 -4.91 -4.56
N GLY A 68 -2.15 -5.10 -4.71
CA GLY A 68 -2.71 -6.35 -5.24
C GLY A 68 -2.84 -7.42 -4.16
N ALA A 69 -3.99 -8.10 -4.14
CA ALA A 69 -4.34 -9.26 -3.28
C ALA A 69 -4.10 -9.13 -1.75
N GLY A 70 -3.65 -7.99 -1.23
CA GLY A 70 -3.31 -7.81 0.19
C GLY A 70 -2.07 -8.58 0.64
N HIS A 71 -1.26 -9.09 -0.29
CA HIS A 71 -0.09 -9.90 0.04
C HIS A 71 1.12 -9.03 0.38
N PRO A 72 1.96 -9.44 1.35
CA PRO A 72 3.13 -8.68 1.74
C PRO A 72 4.25 -8.80 0.70
N ALA A 73 5.03 -7.74 0.56
CA ALA A 73 6.28 -7.74 -0.20
C ALA A 73 7.43 -7.27 0.70
N SER A 74 8.51 -8.03 0.70
CA SER A 74 9.79 -7.64 1.29
C SER A 74 10.55 -6.78 0.30
N PHE A 75 11.18 -5.72 0.79
CA PHE A 75 12.02 -4.84 -0.01
C PHE A 75 13.44 -4.82 0.53
N SER A 76 14.38 -4.82 -0.41
CA SER A 76 15.81 -4.69 -0.15
C SER A 76 16.42 -3.73 -1.17
N TYR A 77 17.54 -3.11 -0.82
CA TYR A 77 18.22 -2.15 -1.69
C TYR A 77 19.73 -2.40 -1.77
N ARG A 78 20.35 -1.76 -2.76
CA ARG A 78 21.80 -1.59 -2.84
C ARG A 78 22.16 -0.43 -3.74
N ILE A 79 23.27 0.22 -3.43
CA ILE A 79 23.88 1.24 -4.29
C ILE A 79 24.70 0.49 -5.36
N ALA A 80 24.40 0.69 -6.63
CA ALA A 80 24.90 -0.15 -7.71
C ALA A 80 26.40 0.12 -8.01
N GLN A 81 27.27 -0.74 -7.49
CA GLN A 81 28.69 -0.84 -7.92
C GLN A 81 28.98 -2.17 -8.63
N SER A 82 28.44 -3.30 -8.14
CA SER A 82 28.25 -4.56 -8.89
C SER A 82 26.77 -4.72 -9.29
N LYS A 83 26.31 -5.76 -10.00
CA LYS A 83 24.86 -6.00 -10.25
C LYS A 83 24.37 -7.18 -9.41
N CYS A 84 23.15 -7.11 -8.86
CA CYS A 84 22.39 -8.26 -8.36
C CYS A 84 23.00 -9.07 -7.19
N GLU A 85 23.85 -8.47 -6.35
CA GLU A 85 24.45 -9.16 -5.20
C GLU A 85 24.38 -8.33 -3.92
N LYS A 86 24.27 -8.98 -2.76
CA LYS A 86 24.40 -8.36 -1.43
C LYS A 86 23.41 -7.20 -1.18
N PHE A 87 22.12 -7.43 -1.40
CA PHE A 87 21.09 -6.46 -1.05
C PHE A 87 20.95 -6.33 0.48
N GLU A 88 20.79 -5.10 0.97
CA GLU A 88 20.45 -4.78 2.35
C GLU A 88 18.94 -4.68 2.51
N ARG A 89 18.39 -5.31 3.55
CA ARG A 89 16.95 -5.36 3.78
C ARG A 89 16.41 -4.01 4.29
N ILE A 90 15.39 -3.47 3.62
CA ILE A 90 14.63 -2.30 4.09
C ILE A 90 13.52 -2.75 5.07
N GLY A 91 12.77 -3.79 4.70
CA GLY A 91 11.66 -4.29 5.51
C GLY A 91 10.55 -4.94 4.69
N THR A 92 9.37 -5.11 5.29
CA THR A 92 8.18 -5.66 4.62
C THR A 92 7.07 -4.62 4.57
N ALA A 93 6.45 -4.46 3.40
CA ALA A 93 5.22 -3.69 3.24
C ALA A 93 4.03 -4.62 2.90
N ALA A 94 2.85 -4.32 3.43
CA ALA A 94 1.62 -5.06 3.15
C ALA A 94 0.42 -4.10 3.04
N TYR A 95 -0.39 -4.30 2.01
CA TYR A 95 -1.67 -3.61 1.90
C TYR A 95 -2.69 -4.24 2.86
N THR A 96 -3.31 -3.41 3.70
CA THR A 96 -4.17 -3.86 4.82
C THR A 96 -5.65 -3.55 4.57
N GLY A 97 -6.07 -3.49 3.30
CA GLY A 97 -7.48 -3.28 2.92
C GLY A 97 -8.01 -1.87 3.15
N SER A 98 -7.14 -0.87 3.34
CA SER A 98 -7.57 0.52 3.59
C SER A 98 -8.36 1.05 2.40
N GLY A 99 -9.57 1.57 2.63
CA GLY A 99 -10.49 2.02 1.58
C GLY A 99 -11.44 0.95 1.04
N GLN A 100 -11.10 -0.34 1.16
CA GLN A 100 -11.99 -1.45 0.79
C GLN A 100 -12.76 -1.99 1.99
N LEU A 101 -12.05 -2.17 3.11
CA LEU A 101 -12.63 -2.63 4.37
C LEU A 101 -13.14 -1.43 5.17
N LEU A 102 -14.14 -1.68 6.02
CA LEU A 102 -14.58 -0.71 7.00
C LEU A 102 -13.38 -0.24 7.86
N PRO A 103 -13.33 1.04 8.29
CA PRO A 103 -12.16 1.60 8.98
C PRO A 103 -11.68 0.81 10.19
N TRP A 104 -12.61 0.23 10.96
CA TRP A 104 -12.29 -0.56 12.14
C TRP A 104 -11.62 -1.89 11.77
N ILE A 105 -12.10 -2.57 10.72
CA ILE A 105 -11.51 -3.81 10.21
C ILE A 105 -10.12 -3.52 9.65
N ALA A 106 -9.99 -2.48 8.80
CA ALA A 106 -8.69 -2.06 8.25
C ALA A 106 -7.68 -1.73 9.35
N LYS A 107 -8.13 -1.11 10.46
CA LYS A 107 -7.28 -0.83 11.63
C LYS A 107 -6.83 -2.12 12.32
N MET A 108 -7.71 -3.10 12.50
CA MET A 108 -7.36 -4.40 13.09
C MET A 108 -6.37 -5.17 12.21
N THR A 109 -6.64 -5.29 10.91
CA THR A 109 -5.74 -5.94 9.94
C THR A 109 -4.37 -5.27 9.91
N ARG A 110 -4.32 -3.93 9.97
CA ARG A 110 -3.06 -3.19 10.07
C ARG A 110 -2.32 -3.46 11.37
N GLY A 111 -3.03 -3.59 12.49
CA GLY A 111 -2.45 -3.98 13.77
C GLY A 111 -1.78 -5.36 13.71
N ALA A 112 -2.49 -6.35 13.15
CA ALA A 112 -1.96 -7.70 12.94
C ALA A 112 -0.74 -7.71 12.00
N SER A 113 -0.82 -7.02 10.86
CA SER A 113 0.31 -6.85 9.94
C SER A 113 1.52 -6.23 10.63
N ASN A 114 1.32 -5.18 11.42
CA ASN A 114 2.40 -4.50 12.14
C ASN A 114 3.04 -5.43 13.19
N ALA A 115 2.25 -6.25 13.88
CA ALA A 115 2.76 -7.24 14.84
C ALA A 115 3.62 -8.31 14.15
N MET A 116 3.32 -8.65 12.91
CA MET A 116 4.11 -9.53 12.04
C MET A 116 5.29 -8.81 11.35
N GLY A 117 5.59 -7.56 11.72
CA GLY A 117 6.71 -6.79 11.17
C GLY A 117 6.46 -6.15 9.79
N ALA A 118 5.24 -6.24 9.24
CA ALA A 118 4.88 -5.64 7.96
C ALA A 118 4.15 -4.29 8.14
N LYS A 119 4.61 -3.24 7.45
CA LYS A 119 4.04 -1.89 7.49
C LYS A 119 3.14 -1.62 6.28
N GLY A 120 2.28 -0.60 6.33
CA GLY A 120 1.48 -0.20 5.15
C GLY A 120 2.33 0.28 3.97
N PHE A 121 3.47 0.90 4.28
CA PHE A 121 4.51 1.31 3.35
C PHE A 121 5.83 1.42 4.13
N LEU A 122 6.94 1.45 3.40
CA LEU A 122 8.28 1.73 3.92
C LEU A 122 8.73 3.08 3.38
N SER A 123 9.54 3.79 4.16
CA SER A 123 10.18 5.04 3.74
C SER A 123 11.68 4.85 3.78
N TYR A 124 12.36 5.16 2.70
CA TYR A 124 13.80 5.05 2.56
C TYR A 124 14.38 6.37 2.04
N SER A 125 15.55 6.77 2.53
CA SER A 125 16.27 7.97 2.09
C SER A 125 17.44 7.51 1.24
N ALA A 126 17.39 7.77 -0.06
CA ALA A 126 18.43 7.40 -1.02
C ALA A 126 19.41 8.55 -1.23
N GLU A 127 20.65 8.18 -1.56
CA GLU A 127 21.67 9.13 -2.01
C GLU A 127 21.38 9.51 -3.48
N PRO A 128 21.23 10.81 -3.79
CA PRO A 128 20.94 11.26 -5.14
C PRO A 128 22.15 11.11 -6.07
N GLY A 129 21.90 10.95 -7.36
CA GLY A 129 22.94 10.87 -8.40
C GLY A 129 23.67 9.54 -8.52
N LYS A 130 23.46 8.59 -7.59
CA LYS A 130 24.00 7.23 -7.67
C LYS A 130 22.91 6.23 -8.06
N PRO A 131 23.18 5.27 -8.98
CA PRO A 131 22.18 4.26 -9.30
C PRO A 131 21.87 3.39 -8.08
N ILE A 132 20.59 3.17 -7.82
CA ILE A 132 20.09 2.30 -6.76
C ILE A 132 19.33 1.14 -7.39
N GLN A 133 19.54 -0.06 -6.87
CA GLN A 133 18.70 -1.22 -7.17
C GLN A 133 17.76 -1.47 -6.00
N ILE A 134 16.47 -1.59 -6.28
CA ILE A 134 15.45 -1.99 -5.33
C ILE A 134 14.90 -3.34 -5.75
N GLN A 135 15.04 -4.33 -4.87
CA GLN A 135 14.52 -5.68 -5.06
C GLN A 135 13.27 -5.88 -4.20
N GLY A 136 12.23 -6.43 -4.80
CA GLY A 136 11.00 -6.84 -4.14
C GLY A 136 10.80 -8.36 -4.21
N ASP A 137 10.43 -8.96 -3.09
CA ASP A 137 10.11 -10.37 -2.94
C ASP A 137 8.76 -10.56 -2.25
N GLY A 138 7.85 -11.21 -2.96
CA GLY A 138 6.52 -11.55 -2.50
C GLY A 138 6.45 -12.95 -1.89
N PHE A 139 5.84 -13.06 -0.71
CA PHE A 139 5.52 -14.34 -0.09
C PHE A 139 4.11 -14.30 0.49
N SER A 140 3.29 -15.28 0.16
CA SER A 140 1.93 -15.43 0.70
C SER A 140 1.65 -16.88 1.04
N SER A 141 1.00 -17.11 2.18
CA SER A 141 0.46 -18.41 2.56
C SER A 141 -1.02 -18.28 2.87
N SER A 142 -1.81 -19.21 2.37
CA SER A 142 -3.26 -19.25 2.57
C SER A 142 -3.71 -20.69 2.84
N SER A 143 -4.65 -20.85 3.76
CA SER A 143 -5.29 -22.14 4.00
C SER A 143 -6.28 -22.45 2.87
N VAL A 144 -6.18 -23.64 2.29
CA VAL A 144 -7.07 -24.14 1.24
C VAL A 144 -7.63 -25.50 1.66
N ALA A 145 -8.73 -25.94 1.05
CA ALA A 145 -9.22 -27.29 1.28
C ALA A 145 -8.12 -28.30 0.91
N GLY A 146 -7.63 -29.06 1.89
CA GLY A 146 -6.54 -30.03 1.71
C GLY A 146 -5.13 -29.54 2.07
N GLY A 147 -4.93 -28.32 2.57
CA GLY A 147 -3.63 -27.90 3.11
C GLY A 147 -3.34 -26.40 3.10
N VAL A 148 -2.06 -26.05 2.99
CA VAL A 148 -1.58 -24.66 2.89
C VAL A 148 -1.05 -24.42 1.49
N ARG A 149 -1.66 -23.46 0.79
CA ARG A 149 -1.15 -22.96 -0.49
C ARG A 149 -0.15 -21.85 -0.22
N THR A 150 1.08 -22.04 -0.69
CA THR A 150 2.14 -21.03 -0.60
C THR A 150 2.44 -20.49 -1.99
N VAL A 151 2.43 -19.17 -2.12
CA VAL A 151 2.79 -18.45 -3.34
C VAL A 151 4.04 -17.63 -3.07
N LYS A 152 5.05 -17.80 -3.93
CA LYS A 152 6.24 -16.96 -3.97
C LYS A 152 6.22 -16.18 -5.28
N CYS A 153 6.58 -14.91 -5.22
CA CYS A 153 6.74 -14.12 -6.42
C CYS A 153 7.96 -13.21 -6.34
N GLY A 154 8.75 -13.15 -7.41
CA GLY A 154 10.04 -12.47 -7.43
C GLY A 154 11.22 -13.42 -7.22
N PRO A 155 12.44 -12.88 -7.09
CA PRO A 155 12.75 -11.45 -6.94
C PRO A 155 12.46 -10.62 -8.20
N VAL A 156 11.92 -9.42 -8.03
CA VAL A 156 11.82 -8.40 -9.09
C VAL A 156 12.68 -7.21 -8.71
N THR A 157 13.60 -6.81 -9.59
CA THR A 157 14.53 -5.71 -9.31
C THR A 157 14.32 -4.57 -10.30
N SER A 158 14.25 -3.34 -9.76
CA SER A 158 14.28 -2.11 -10.55
C SER A 158 15.54 -1.33 -10.23
N GLU A 159 16.19 -0.79 -11.25
CA GLU A 159 17.35 0.09 -11.13
C GLU A 159 16.99 1.48 -11.66
N PHE A 160 17.37 2.53 -10.93
CA PHE A 160 17.20 3.91 -11.38
C PHE A 160 18.16 4.84 -10.64
N VAL A 161 18.30 6.08 -11.12
CA VAL A 161 19.11 7.12 -10.46
C VAL A 161 18.17 8.14 -9.83
N PRO A 162 18.03 8.17 -8.50
CA PRO A 162 17.22 9.16 -7.83
C PRO A 162 17.90 10.54 -7.90
N GLN A 163 17.11 11.57 -8.14
CA GLN A 163 17.56 12.97 -8.16
C GLN A 163 17.32 13.64 -6.80
N GLU A 164 18.16 14.62 -6.47
CA GLU A 164 18.05 15.36 -5.21
C GLU A 164 16.71 16.09 -5.10
N GLY A 165 16.13 16.08 -3.89
CA GLY A 165 14.89 16.78 -3.60
C GLY A 165 13.64 16.13 -4.20
N ARG A 166 13.78 15.01 -4.93
CA ARG A 166 12.67 14.27 -5.52
C ARG A 166 12.18 13.15 -4.61
N ALA A 167 10.92 12.79 -4.78
CA ALA A 167 10.30 11.65 -4.13
C ALA A 167 9.86 10.62 -5.18
N TYR A 168 10.11 9.35 -4.90
CA TYR A 168 9.82 8.22 -5.77
C TYR A 168 8.90 7.25 -5.05
N LEU A 169 8.03 6.62 -5.83
CA LEU A 169 7.15 5.57 -5.39
C LEU A 169 7.59 4.26 -6.04
N VAL A 170 7.90 3.26 -5.24
CA VAL A 170 8.21 1.89 -5.67
C VAL A 170 7.03 1.00 -5.28
N GLN A 171 6.33 0.48 -6.28
CA GLN A 171 5.17 -0.40 -6.09
C GLN A 171 5.54 -1.82 -6.49
N PHE A 172 5.39 -2.75 -5.55
CA PHE A 172 5.34 -4.18 -5.84
C PHE A 172 3.88 -4.55 -6.07
N LEU A 173 3.55 -4.98 -7.29
CA LEU A 173 2.19 -5.29 -7.71
C LEU A 173 2.02 -6.80 -7.79
N TRP A 174 1.10 -7.35 -7.01
CA TRP A 174 0.65 -8.73 -7.12
C TRP A 174 -0.43 -8.84 -8.22
N GLU A 175 -0.18 -9.72 -9.18
CA GLU A 175 -1.04 -10.04 -10.32
C GLU A 175 -1.37 -11.53 -10.26
N GLY A 176 -2.23 -11.90 -9.30
CA GLY A 176 -2.48 -13.29 -8.94
C GLY A 176 -1.25 -13.91 -8.27
N ASP A 177 -0.72 -14.98 -8.88
CA ASP A 177 0.51 -15.62 -8.42
C ASP A 177 1.79 -15.00 -9.04
N THR A 178 1.63 -14.05 -9.96
CA THR A 178 2.72 -13.31 -10.59
C THR A 178 2.83 -11.92 -9.99
N CYS A 179 3.90 -11.20 -10.33
CA CYS A 179 4.17 -9.89 -9.77
C CYS A 179 5.10 -9.10 -10.69
N ARG A 180 5.00 -7.78 -10.56
CA ARG A 180 5.92 -6.83 -11.19
C ARG A 180 6.21 -5.67 -10.26
N GLN A 181 7.28 -4.95 -10.56
CA GLN A 181 7.65 -3.75 -9.82
C GLN A 181 7.57 -2.53 -10.75
N VAL A 182 6.97 -1.45 -10.24
CA VAL A 182 6.85 -0.16 -10.93
C VAL A 182 7.53 0.90 -10.09
N VAL A 183 8.37 1.72 -10.72
CA VAL A 183 8.95 2.90 -10.10
C VAL A 183 8.39 4.13 -10.78
N SER A 184 7.88 5.08 -10.00
CA SER A 184 7.39 6.36 -10.49
C SER A 184 8.06 7.50 -9.75
N ASP A 185 8.36 8.59 -10.44
CA ASP A 185 8.58 9.87 -9.80
C ASP A 185 7.24 10.37 -9.26
N ALA A 186 7.15 10.48 -7.94
CA ALA A 186 5.96 10.87 -7.21
C ALA A 186 6.23 12.12 -6.36
N SER A 187 7.10 13.01 -6.88
CA SER A 187 7.35 14.34 -6.30
C SER A 187 6.08 15.19 -6.32
N ASP A 188 5.24 15.00 -7.35
CA ASP A 188 3.81 15.31 -7.30
C ASP A 188 3.02 14.00 -7.15
N PRO A 189 2.59 13.63 -5.94
CA PRO A 189 1.90 12.35 -5.72
C PRO A 189 0.47 12.33 -6.27
N ASP A 190 -0.08 13.45 -6.71
CA ASP A 190 -1.37 13.49 -7.42
C ASP A 190 -1.21 13.18 -8.92
N LYS A 191 0.03 13.25 -9.45
CA LYS A 191 0.37 12.97 -10.84
C LYS A 191 1.70 12.22 -10.95
N PRO A 192 1.80 10.99 -10.41
CA PRO A 192 3.02 10.23 -10.49
C PRO A 192 3.37 9.91 -11.95
N VAL A 193 4.64 10.08 -12.31
CA VAL A 193 5.15 9.79 -13.65
C VAL A 193 5.98 8.53 -13.58
N ALA A 194 5.54 7.48 -14.25
CA ALA A 194 6.30 6.23 -14.34
C ALA A 194 7.69 6.52 -14.92
N LEU A 195 8.73 6.01 -14.27
CA LEU A 195 10.06 6.02 -14.85
C LEU A 195 10.09 4.95 -15.95
N ASN A 196 10.52 5.32 -17.15
CA ASN A 196 10.80 4.35 -18.20
C ASN A 196 11.96 3.47 -17.71
N ALA A 197 11.63 2.23 -17.36
CA ALA A 197 12.56 1.29 -16.76
C ALA A 197 13.46 0.66 -17.82
N ASP A 198 14.35 1.46 -18.39
CA ASP A 198 15.47 0.92 -19.17
C ASP A 198 16.43 0.23 -18.18
N LYS A 199 16.20 -1.09 -18.06
CA LYS A 199 16.85 -2.11 -17.20
C LYS A 199 16.08 -2.50 -15.92
N LEU A 200 14.86 -3.03 -16.08
CA LEU A 200 14.43 -4.15 -15.24
C LEU A 200 15.39 -5.32 -15.51
N THR A 201 16.36 -5.52 -14.62
CA THR A 201 17.21 -6.71 -14.68
C THR A 201 16.56 -7.75 -13.79
N THR A 202 16.16 -8.89 -14.34
CA THR A 202 15.96 -10.08 -13.51
C THR A 202 17.32 -10.44 -12.93
N CYS A 203 17.49 -10.24 -11.63
CA CYS A 203 18.60 -10.84 -10.92
C CYS A 203 18.33 -12.35 -10.89
N VAL A 204 18.79 -13.05 -11.92
CA VAL A 204 18.80 -14.51 -11.94
C VAL A 204 19.92 -14.91 -11.00
N ASN A 205 19.57 -15.53 -9.88
CA ASN A 205 20.53 -16.28 -9.09
C ASN A 205 20.89 -17.57 -9.84
#